data_AF-A0A7S2J685-F1
#
_entry.id   AF-A0A7S2J685-F1
#
_cell.length_a   1.000
_cell.length_b   1.000
_cell.length_c   1.000
_cell.angle_alpha   90.00
_cell.angle_beta   90.00
_cell.angle_gamma   90.00
#
_symmetry.space_group_name_H-M   'P 1'
#
loop_
_entity.id
_entity.type
_entity.pdbx_description
1 polymer ?
#
loop_
_entity_poly.entity_id
_entity_poly.type
_entity_poly.pdbx_seq_one_letter_code
_entity_poly.pdbx_strand_id
1 'polypeptide(L)'
;DILLLPEMEISLSKVLDHTLHLMQTKGHAVIVVAEGCGDTLIKSSGDKDAGGNIKLADVGPWLRDKITARFKEVKLPLTIKYIDPTYMIRAVQPNANDSVYCSALAQNA
;
A
#
# COMPACT_ATOMS: atom_id res chain seq x y z
N ASP A 1 -6.92 -10.90 -6.91
CA ASP A 1 -6.24 -10.02 -5.93
C ASP A 1 -5.10 -9.30 -6.62
N ILE A 2 -4.57 -8.26 -5.98
CA ILE A 2 -3.57 -7.36 -6.57
C ILE A 2 -2.47 -7.09 -5.54
N LEU A 3 -1.21 -7.12 -5.98
CA LEU A 3 -0.04 -6.71 -5.21
C LEU A 3 0.70 -5.61 -5.99
N LEU A 4 1.00 -4.50 -5.33
CA LEU A 4 1.73 -3.36 -5.91
C LEU A 4 3.02 -3.14 -5.13
N LEU A 5 4.15 -3.15 -5.86
CA LEU A 5 5.50 -2.95 -5.33
C LEU A 5 6.18 -1.78 -6.06
N PRO A 6 7.00 -0.98 -5.37
CA PRO A 6 7.61 0.22 -5.95
C PRO A 6 8.56 -0.09 -7.12
N GLU A 7 9.15 -1.29 -7.15
CA GLU A 7 10.07 -1.74 -8.21
C GLU A 7 9.35 -2.09 -9.53
N MET A 8 8.01 -2.16 -9.52
CA MET A 8 7.22 -2.52 -10.69
C MET A 8 6.78 -1.29 -11.47
N GLU A 9 6.70 -1.43 -12.80
CA GLU A 9 5.97 -0.46 -13.62
C GLU A 9 4.46 -0.57 -13.35
N ILE A 10 3.93 0.37 -12.56
CA ILE A 10 2.52 0.38 -12.18
C ILE A 10 1.72 1.31 -13.08
N SER A 11 0.70 0.76 -13.75
CA SER A 11 -0.29 1.53 -14.50
C SER A 11 -1.61 1.59 -13.73
N LEU A 12 -2.00 2.79 -13.28
CA LEU A 12 -3.23 2.99 -12.52
C LEU A 12 -4.47 2.50 -13.28
N SER A 13 -4.57 2.75 -14.59
CA SER A 13 -5.72 2.31 -15.39
C SER A 13 -5.86 0.79 -15.38
N LYS A 14 -4.76 0.05 -15.59
CA LYS A 14 -4.77 -1.41 -15.52
C LYS A 14 -5.19 -1.94 -14.16
N VAL A 15 -4.74 -1.29 -13.07
CA VAL A 15 -5.15 -1.66 -11.70
C VAL A 15 -6.67 -1.47 -11.51
N LEU A 16 -7.21 -0.34 -11.96
CA LEU A 16 -8.64 -0.04 -11.85
C LEU A 16 -9.50 -1.01 -12.68
N ASP A 17 -9.10 -1.28 -13.92
CA ASP A 17 -9.82 -2.20 -14.81
C ASP A 17 -9.78 -3.64 -14.29
N HIS A 18 -8.62 -4.08 -13.78
CA HIS A 18 -8.52 -5.40 -13.17
C HIS A 18 -9.33 -5.50 -11.87
N THR A 19 -9.41 -4.43 -11.07
CA THR A 19 -10.27 -4.39 -9.89
C THR A 19 -11.74 -4.55 -10.25
N LEU A 20 -12.21 -3.87 -11.30
CA LEU A 20 -13.57 -4.05 -11.83
C LEU A 20 -13.82 -5.49 -12.27
N HIS A 21 -12.87 -6.07 -13.04
CA HIS A 21 -12.95 -7.45 -13.49
C HIS A 21 -13.06 -8.44 -12.32
N LEU A 22 -12.24 -8.27 -11.27
CA LEU A 22 -12.31 -9.11 -10.07
C LEU A 22 -13.65 -8.97 -9.34
N MET A 23 -14.15 -7.75 -9.18
CA MET A 23 -15.45 -7.52 -8.55
C MET A 23 -16.61 -8.13 -9.35
N GLN A 24 -16.56 -8.10 -10.69
CA GLN A 24 -17.60 -8.69 -11.55
C GLN A 24 -17.54 -10.23 -11.58
N THR A 25 -16.34 -10.81 -11.54
CA THR A 25 -16.17 -12.27 -11.68
C THR A 25 -16.17 -13.00 -10.34
N LYS A 26 -15.68 -12.39 -9.27
CA LYS A 26 -15.54 -13.00 -7.94
C LYS A 26 -16.38 -12.33 -6.85
N GLY A 27 -16.84 -11.10 -7.06
CA GLY A 27 -17.57 -10.32 -6.05
C GLY A 27 -16.69 -9.72 -4.96
N HIS A 28 -15.37 -9.95 -4.97
CA HIS A 28 -14.42 -9.44 -3.97
C HIS A 28 -13.00 -9.33 -4.53
N ALA A 29 -12.18 -8.48 -3.90
CA ALA A 29 -10.75 -8.36 -4.19
C ALA A 29 -9.98 -7.89 -2.94
N VAL A 30 -8.80 -8.46 -2.72
CA VAL A 30 -7.80 -7.95 -1.78
C VAL A 30 -6.70 -7.25 -2.59
N ILE A 31 -6.33 -6.04 -2.15
CA ILE A 31 -5.28 -5.24 -2.77
C ILE A 31 -4.27 -4.88 -1.70
N VAL A 32 -3.02 -5.27 -1.93
CA VAL A 32 -1.88 -4.91 -1.08
C VAL A 32 -1.02 -3.92 -1.85
N VAL A 33 -0.72 -2.78 -1.22
CA VAL A 33 0.12 -1.74 -1.79
C VAL A 33 1.25 -1.41 -0.82
N ALA A 34 2.48 -1.47 -1.28
CA ALA A 34 3.63 -1.02 -0.51
C ALA A 34 3.62 0.52 -0.39
N GLU A 35 4.01 1.05 0.77
CA GLU A 35 4.06 2.50 1.03
C GLU A 35 4.89 3.26 -0.03
N GLY A 36 6.02 2.66 -0.44
CA GLY A 36 6.90 3.20 -1.48
C GLY A 36 6.25 3.36 -2.87
N CYS A 37 5.08 2.75 -3.13
CA CYS A 37 4.34 2.98 -4.37
C CYS A 37 3.78 4.41 -4.47
N GLY A 38 3.79 5.18 -3.38
CA GLY A 38 3.39 6.60 -3.37
C GLY A 38 4.09 7.40 -4.45
N ASP A 39 5.42 7.35 -4.54
CA ASP A 39 6.17 8.12 -5.54
C ASP A 39 5.95 7.62 -6.97
N THR A 40 5.72 6.32 -7.15
CA THR A 40 5.45 5.72 -8.46
C THR A 40 4.07 6.12 -9.00
N LEU A 41 3.06 6.20 -8.12
CA LEU A 41 1.66 6.42 -8.48
C LEU A 41 1.20 7.88 -8.35
N ILE A 42 1.78 8.59 -7.38
CA ILE A 42 1.45 9.94 -6.98
C ILE A 42 2.72 10.75 -7.21
N LYS A 43 2.72 11.60 -8.24
CA LYS A 43 3.84 12.53 -8.44
C LYS A 43 4.05 13.32 -7.15
N SER A 44 5.20 13.10 -6.50
CA SER A 44 5.56 13.76 -5.24
C SER A 44 5.45 15.28 -5.38
N SER A 45 4.96 15.97 -4.35
CA SER A 45 5.01 17.44 -4.29
C SER A 45 6.44 17.97 -4.15
N GLY A 46 7.39 17.12 -3.77
CA GLY A 46 8.77 17.51 -3.44
C GLY A 46 8.93 18.08 -2.03
N ASP A 47 7.88 18.08 -1.22
CA ASP A 47 7.93 18.55 0.16
C ASP A 47 8.83 17.64 1.01
N LYS A 48 9.60 18.24 1.92
CA LYS A 48 10.49 17.51 2.83
C LYS A 48 9.97 17.53 4.26
N ASP A 49 10.18 16.44 4.99
CA ASP A 49 9.95 16.38 6.43
C ASP A 49 11.05 17.10 7.22
N ALA A 50 10.90 17.16 8.56
CA ALA A 50 11.88 17.78 9.45
C ALA A 50 13.25 17.06 9.46
N GLY A 51 13.31 15.82 8.96
CA GLY A 51 14.54 15.03 8.80
C GLY A 51 15.19 15.19 7.42
N GLY A 52 14.58 15.94 6.50
CA GLY A 52 15.09 16.16 5.15
C GLY A 52 14.69 15.09 4.13
N ASN A 53 13.85 14.12 4.51
CA ASN A 53 13.33 13.10 3.60
C ASN A 53 12.18 13.67 2.75
N ILE A 54 12.04 13.18 1.53
CA ILE A 54 10.86 13.48 0.70
C ILE A 54 9.64 12.90 1.42
N LYS A 55 8.62 13.73 1.62
CA LYS A 55 7.36 13.31 2.21
C LYS A 55 6.61 12.46 1.20
N LEU A 56 6.56 11.16 1.45
CA LEU A 56 5.76 10.25 0.64
C LEU A 56 4.28 10.61 0.77
N ALA A 57 3.61 10.68 -0.37
CA ALA A 57 2.16 10.81 -0.38
C ALA A 57 1.54 9.49 0.10
N ASP A 58 0.55 9.57 0.98
CA ASP A 58 -0.10 8.39 1.54
C ASP A 58 -0.90 7.65 0.45
N VAL A 59 -0.27 6.60 -0.11
CA VAL A 59 -0.77 5.86 -1.26
C VAL A 59 -2.01 5.04 -0.96
N GLY A 60 -2.20 4.62 0.30
CA GLY A 60 -3.30 3.77 0.72
C GLY A 60 -4.66 4.46 0.55
N PRO A 61 -4.92 5.57 1.26
CA PRO A 61 -6.14 6.37 1.11
C PRO A 61 -6.30 6.91 -0.31
N TRP A 62 -5.20 7.32 -0.96
CA TRP A 62 -5.25 7.79 -2.34
C TRP A 62 -5.77 6.73 -3.31
N LEU A 63 -5.24 5.50 -3.23
CA LEU A 63 -5.66 4.39 -4.09
C LEU A 63 -7.11 4.00 -3.81
N ARG A 64 -7.51 3.95 -2.52
CA ARG A 64 -8.91 3.75 -2.11
C ARG A 64 -9.83 4.76 -2.79
N ASP A 65 -9.45 6.04 -2.78
CA ASP A 65 -10.27 7.12 -3.35
C ASP A 65 -10.36 7.02 -4.87
N LYS A 66 -9.27 6.63 -5.56
CA LYS A 66 -9.27 6.36 -7.01
C LYS A 66 -10.17 5.19 -7.39
N ILE A 67 -10.11 4.08 -6.65
CA ILE A 67 -11.00 2.94 -6.86
C ILE A 67 -12.46 3.35 -6.63
N THR A 68 -12.73 4.09 -5.54
CA THR A 68 -14.08 4.58 -5.21
C THR A 68 -14.64 5.48 -6.30
N ALA A 69 -13.83 6.40 -6.83
CA ALA A 69 -14.22 7.27 -7.94
C ALA A 69 -14.56 6.45 -9.19
N ARG A 70 -13.71 5.48 -9.55
CA ARG A 70 -13.95 4.62 -10.71
C ARG A 70 -15.26 3.85 -10.61
N PHE A 71 -15.59 3.28 -9.45
CA PHE A 71 -16.83 2.54 -9.25
C PHE A 71 -18.07 3.44 -9.28
N LYS A 72 -17.95 4.70 -8.81
CA LYS A 72 -19.00 5.72 -8.97
C LYS A 72 -19.27 6.05 -10.45
N GLU A 73 -18.23 6.20 -11.26
CA GLU A 73 -18.36 6.48 -12.70
C GLU A 73 -19.11 5.37 -13.44
N VAL A 74 -18.78 4.11 -13.15
CA VAL A 74 -19.46 2.96 -13.77
C VAL A 74 -20.75 2.56 -13.06
N LYS A 75 -21.17 3.32 -12.04
CA LYS A 75 -22.41 3.12 -11.27
C LYS A 75 -22.53 1.72 -10.65
N LEU A 76 -21.42 1.16 -10.18
CA LEU A 76 -21.40 -0.12 -9.48
C LEU A 76 -21.28 0.11 -7.96
N PRO A 77 -22.05 -0.62 -7.14
CA PRO A 77 -21.91 -0.55 -5.70
C PRO A 77 -20.54 -1.10 -5.27
N LEU A 78 -19.92 -0.45 -4.29
CA LEU A 78 -18.63 -0.85 -3.74
C LEU A 78 -18.58 -0.61 -2.24
N THR A 79 -18.00 -1.57 -1.51
CA THR A 79 -17.59 -1.40 -0.11
C THR A 79 -16.09 -1.64 -0.03
N ILE A 80 -15.33 -0.66 0.46
CA ILE A 80 -13.88 -0.81 0.69
C ILE A 80 -13.62 -0.71 2.19
N LYS A 81 -12.82 -1.63 2.72
CA LYS A 81 -12.20 -1.51 4.05
C LYS A 81 -10.72 -1.24 3.86
N TYR A 82 -10.28 -0.06 4.28
CA TYR A 82 -8.86 0.29 4.30
C TYR A 82 -8.25 -0.16 5.63
N ILE A 83 -7.08 -0.79 5.56
CA ILE A 83 -6.34 -1.30 6.72
C ILE A 83 -4.91 -0.81 6.57
N ASP A 84 -4.45 -0.02 7.54
CA ASP A 84 -3.05 0.34 7.70
C ASP A 84 -2.48 -0.41 8.92
N PRO A 85 -1.72 -1.49 8.72
CA PRO A 85 -1.14 -2.26 9.80
C PRO A 85 0.23 -1.73 10.25
N THR A 86 0.69 -0.56 9.79
CA THR A 86 2.07 -0.07 10.02
C THR A 86 2.48 -0.12 11.48
N TYR A 87 1.65 0.43 12.38
CA TYR A 87 1.93 0.39 13.81
C TYR A 87 1.84 -1.03 14.39
N MET A 88 0.89 -1.83 13.92
CA MET A 88 0.70 -3.20 14.41
C MET A 88 1.90 -4.09 14.08
N ILE A 89 2.50 -3.89 12.90
CA ILE A 89 3.66 -4.67 12.45
C ILE A 89 4.94 -4.18 13.13
N ARG A 90 5.12 -2.87 13.30
CA ARG A 90 6.38 -2.31 13.84
C ARG A 90 6.50 -2.36 15.36
N ALA A 91 5.38 -2.43 16.08
CA ALA A 91 5.37 -2.34 17.55
C ALA A 91 5.13 -3.69 18.25
N VAL A 92 4.90 -4.77 17.50
CA VAL A 92 4.75 -6.11 18.08
C VAL A 92 6.10 -6.64 18.59
N GLN A 93 6.06 -7.52 19.58
CA GLN A 93 7.27 -8.19 20.05
C GLN A 93 7.92 -8.99 18.92
N PRO A 94 9.27 -9.00 18.84
CA PRO A 94 9.97 -9.82 17.87
C PRO A 94 9.66 -11.30 18.11
N ASN A 95 9.60 -12.07 17.03
CA ASN A 95 9.51 -13.52 17.14
C ASN A 95 10.86 -14.10 17.65
N ALA A 96 10.90 -15.42 17.90
CA ALA A 96 12.09 -16.07 18.42
C ALA A 96 13.32 -15.91 17.50
N ASN A 97 13.14 -15.93 16.18
CA ASN A 97 14.24 -15.77 15.22
C ASN A 97 14.79 -14.35 15.26
N ASP A 98 13.92 -13.35 15.21
CA ASP A 98 14.32 -11.94 15.29
C ASP A 98 15.00 -11.62 16.62
N SER A 99 14.52 -12.23 17.72
CA SER A 99 15.12 -12.05 19.05
C SER A 99 16.55 -12.59 19.13
N VAL A 100 16.79 -13.81 18.61
CA VAL A 100 18.13 -14.40 18.54
C VAL A 100 19.02 -13.60 17.61
N TYR A 101 18.52 -13.21 16.44
CA TYR A 101 19.28 -12.44 15.45
C TYR A 101 19.71 -11.06 16.00
N CYS A 102 18.78 -10.32 16.61
CA CYS A 102 19.09 -9.04 17.25
C CYS A 102 20.09 -9.19 18.40
N SER A 103 19.98 -10.26 19.19
CA SER A 103 20.94 -10.53 20.27
C SER A 103 22.35 -10.81 19.72
N ALA A 104 22.43 -11.58 18.64
CA ALA A 104 23.70 -11.84 17.96
C ALA A 104 24.31 -10.57 17.38
N LEU A 105 23.51 -9.72 16.71
CA LEU A 105 23.99 -8.43 16.21
C LEU A 105 24.48 -7.52 17.35
N ALA A 106 23.77 -7.47 18.48
CA ALA A 106 24.14 -6.65 19.62
C ALA A 106 25.43 -7.13 20.31
N GLN A 107 25.69 -8.43 20.37
CA GLN A 107 26.92 -8.98 20.96
C GLN A 107 28.16 -8.79 20.06
N ASN A 108 27.97 -8.64 18.75
CA ASN A 108 29.04 -8.47 17.77
C ASN A 108 29.22 -7.01 17.32
N ALA A 109 28.56 -6.05 17.98
CA ALA A 109 28.62 -4.61 17.67
C ALA A 109 29.78 -3.90 18.38
#